data_AF-A0A914DK48-F1
#
_entry.id   AF-A0A914DK48-F1
#
_cell.length_a   1.000
_cell.length_b   1.000
_cell.length_c   1.000
_cell.angle_alpha   90.00
_cell.angle_beta   90.00
_cell.angle_gamma   90.00
#
_symmetry.space_group_name_H-M   'P 1'
#
loop_
_entity.id
_entity.type
_entity.pdbx_description
1 polymer ?
#
loop_
_entity_poly.entity_id
_entity_poly.type
_entity_poly.pdbx_seq_one_letter_code
_entity_poly.pdbx_strand_id
1 'polypeptide(L)'
;MILLVGRAFIFVYISFGVNPVFGQSGCQTSYTNMAIDGNDLTSVSGPSSSCCQHCQQQTGCAASTWTSANGGICWLKNDTQPLYASTGAFSVILAPSADQTYGLKLVYNSTNLFTDFEFTTHGCCGFVNSVDKNTATGSGLIGIQNDKAYIGLDNVTVLPWNNTHGRNSVTLKSLHTLNSGLVILNVDHVPTGPGIWPAFWTSSQSWPDSGEIDIVESIWSYDHNQMTLHASQGCAMPVNDSKYFTGSFGRNKNGTAATDCWVHDPSRIYKTALKD
;
A
#
# COMPACT_ATOMS: atom_id res chain seq x y z
N MET A 1 34.36 2.19 -21.86
CA MET A 1 33.61 0.94 -21.59
C MET A 1 32.28 1.35 -20.99
N ILE A 2 31.22 1.45 -21.82
CA ILE A 2 29.89 1.88 -21.38
C ILE A 2 29.18 0.63 -20.86
N LEU A 3 29.11 0.50 -19.54
CA LEU A 3 28.37 -0.58 -18.88
C LEU A 3 26.87 -0.22 -18.99
N LEU A 4 26.18 -0.80 -19.97
CA LEU A 4 24.72 -0.70 -20.06
C LEU A 4 24.14 -1.57 -18.94
N VAL A 5 23.77 -0.94 -17.83
CA VAL A 5 23.20 -1.66 -16.69
C VAL A 5 21.72 -1.92 -16.95
N GLY A 6 21.45 -3.12 -17.46
CA GLY A 6 20.12 -3.64 -17.68
C GLY A 6 19.31 -3.67 -16.39
N ARG A 7 18.07 -3.16 -16.44
CA ARG A 7 17.17 -3.13 -15.30
C ARG A 7 16.63 -4.52 -14.98
N ALA A 8 16.91 -5.05 -13.79
CA ALA A 8 16.33 -6.30 -13.32
C ALA A 8 15.43 -6.05 -12.10
N PHE A 9 14.33 -6.78 -12.06
CA PHE A 9 13.21 -6.57 -11.15
C PHE A 9 12.92 -7.86 -10.39
N ILE A 10 12.57 -7.74 -9.11
CA ILE A 10 11.96 -8.82 -8.35
C ILE A 10 10.66 -8.25 -7.83
N PHE A 11 9.54 -8.84 -8.22
CA PHE A 11 8.20 -8.44 -7.79
C PHE A 11 7.58 -9.57 -6.98
N VAL A 12 7.03 -9.25 -5.81
CA VAL A 12 6.22 -10.17 -5.00
C VAL A 12 4.93 -9.45 -4.64
N TYR A 13 3.79 -10.01 -5.02
CA TYR A 13 2.46 -9.37 -4.93
C TYR A 13 1.48 -10.15 -4.04
N ILE A 14 0.59 -9.45 -3.32
CA ILE A 14 -0.59 -10.00 -2.61
C ILE A 14 -1.90 -9.35 -3.10
N SER A 15 -2.91 -10.14 -3.51
CA SER A 15 -4.22 -9.66 -4.05
C SER A 15 -5.21 -9.25 -2.94
N PHE A 16 -6.25 -8.44 -3.23
CA PHE A 16 -7.30 -8.05 -2.26
C PHE A 16 -8.77 -8.20 -2.73
N GLY A 17 -9.77 -8.42 -1.84
CA GLY A 17 -11.21 -8.60 -2.18
C GLY A 17 -12.22 -8.49 -1.01
N VAL A 18 -13.32 -7.76 -1.21
CA VAL A 18 -14.16 -7.10 -0.16
C VAL A 18 -15.10 -7.98 0.70
N ASN A 19 -15.12 -7.73 2.04
CA ASN A 19 -16.29 -7.68 2.95
C ASN A 19 -15.89 -7.63 4.46
N PRO A 20 -16.44 -6.73 5.30
CA PRO A 20 -16.34 -6.83 6.76
C PRO A 20 -17.69 -7.02 7.50
N VAL A 21 -17.62 -7.68 8.67
CA VAL A 21 -18.67 -7.76 9.70
C VAL A 21 -18.10 -7.13 10.98
N PHE A 22 -18.85 -6.27 11.67
CA PHE A 22 -18.36 -5.45 12.81
C PHE A 22 -19.06 -5.71 14.14
N GLY A 23 -18.29 -5.71 15.24
CA GLY A 23 -18.72 -5.63 16.65
C GLY A 23 -18.25 -4.31 17.32
N GLN A 24 -18.88 -3.93 18.45
CA GLN A 24 -18.91 -2.57 19.02
C GLN A 24 -17.55 -1.92 19.39
N SER A 25 -17.41 -0.65 19.01
CA SER A 25 -16.18 0.13 18.78
C SER A 25 -15.94 1.32 19.75
N GLY A 26 -14.69 1.75 19.95
CA GLY A 26 -14.26 2.85 20.86
C GLY A 26 -13.99 4.20 20.14
N CYS A 27 -14.04 5.34 20.82
CA CYS A 27 -13.74 6.67 20.24
C CYS A 27 -12.22 6.94 20.21
N GLN A 28 -11.57 7.13 19.05
CA GLN A 28 -10.10 7.31 19.01
C GLN A 28 -9.65 8.49 18.14
N THR A 29 -10.03 8.53 16.87
CA THR A 29 -9.49 9.54 15.93
C THR A 29 -10.48 10.68 15.74
N SER A 30 -10.06 11.90 16.10
CA SER A 30 -10.84 13.12 15.91
C SER A 30 -10.19 14.08 14.91
N TYR A 31 -11.00 14.67 14.04
CA TYR A 31 -10.60 15.69 13.07
C TYR A 31 -11.35 16.99 13.33
N THR A 32 -10.61 18.07 13.55
CA THR A 32 -11.16 19.43 13.67
C THR A 32 -11.17 20.11 12.31
N ASN A 33 -12.19 20.93 12.03
CA ASN A 33 -12.41 21.61 10.74
C ASN A 33 -12.51 20.64 9.55
N MET A 34 -12.96 19.41 9.80
CA MET A 34 -13.17 18.41 8.77
C MET A 34 -14.50 17.70 8.99
N ALA A 35 -15.20 17.47 7.89
CA ALA A 35 -16.48 16.77 7.84
C ALA A 35 -16.34 15.52 6.97
N ILE A 36 -17.08 14.47 7.31
CA ILE A 36 -17.25 13.30 6.44
C ILE A 36 -18.48 13.56 5.59
N ASP A 37 -18.39 13.43 4.27
CA ASP A 37 -19.51 13.71 3.36
C ASP A 37 -20.43 12.50 3.20
N GLY A 38 -21.73 12.76 3.10
CA GLY A 38 -22.77 11.74 2.93
C GLY A 38 -22.81 10.69 4.05
N ASN A 39 -23.41 9.53 3.72
CA ASN A 39 -23.39 8.32 4.55
C ASN A 39 -24.06 8.45 5.93
N ASP A 40 -24.96 9.43 6.09
CA ASP A 40 -25.71 9.66 7.34
C ASP A 40 -26.73 8.55 7.61
N LEU A 41 -26.53 7.82 8.69
CA LEU A 41 -27.51 6.90 9.25
C LEU A 41 -28.65 7.64 9.93
N THR A 42 -28.29 8.64 10.73
CA THR A 42 -29.22 9.45 11.51
C THR A 42 -28.52 10.69 12.05
N SER A 43 -29.27 11.61 12.65
CA SER A 43 -28.73 12.79 13.31
C SER A 43 -29.27 12.95 14.71
N VAL A 44 -28.42 13.42 15.61
CA VAL A 44 -28.74 13.65 17.03
C VAL A 44 -28.33 15.06 17.41
N SER A 45 -29.24 15.83 18.00
CA SER A 45 -28.88 17.17 18.51
C SER A 45 -28.06 17.06 19.79
N GLY A 46 -27.00 17.85 19.90
CA GLY A 46 -26.14 17.83 21.08
C GLY A 46 -24.78 18.50 20.88
N PRO A 47 -23.96 18.58 21.94
CA PRO A 47 -22.60 19.07 21.87
C PRO A 47 -21.69 18.09 21.11
N SER A 48 -20.60 18.58 20.53
CA SER A 48 -19.62 17.76 19.80
C SER A 48 -19.06 16.60 20.65
N SER A 49 -18.99 16.78 21.97
CA SER A 49 -18.50 15.77 22.92
C SER A 49 -19.39 14.53 23.04
N SER A 50 -20.69 14.62 22.73
CA SER A 50 -21.61 13.47 22.83
C SER A 50 -21.72 12.65 21.54
N CYS A 51 -21.29 13.19 20.40
CA CYS A 51 -21.48 12.56 19.09
C CYS A 51 -20.88 11.16 19.00
N CYS A 52 -19.72 10.96 19.61
CA CYS A 52 -19.08 9.66 19.57
C CYS A 52 -19.87 8.60 20.34
N GLN A 53 -20.34 8.92 21.56
CA GLN A 53 -21.16 8.01 22.35
C GLN A 53 -22.45 7.62 21.61
N HIS A 54 -23.10 8.59 20.94
CA HIS A 54 -24.27 8.30 20.12
C HIS A 54 -23.94 7.37 18.95
N CYS A 55 -22.78 7.55 18.30
CA CYS A 55 -22.33 6.63 17.26
C CYS A 55 -22.06 5.23 17.81
N GLN A 56 -21.45 5.09 18.98
CA GLN A 56 -21.18 3.77 19.59
C GLN A 56 -22.46 2.97 19.89
N GLN A 57 -23.56 3.67 20.19
CA GLN A 57 -24.86 3.06 20.46
C GLN A 57 -25.68 2.80 19.19
N GLN A 58 -25.27 3.38 18.06
CA GLN A 58 -25.95 3.24 16.79
C GLN A 58 -25.38 2.07 15.99
N THR A 59 -26.17 1.02 15.82
CA THR A 59 -25.80 -0.12 14.97
C THR A 59 -25.42 0.36 13.57
N GLY A 60 -24.26 -0.10 13.09
CA GLY A 60 -23.71 0.25 11.78
C GLY A 60 -23.00 1.60 11.71
N CYS A 61 -22.92 2.35 12.81
CA CYS A 61 -22.17 3.61 12.83
C CYS A 61 -20.67 3.35 12.88
N ALA A 62 -19.94 3.97 11.95
CA ALA A 62 -18.48 3.92 11.84
C ALA A 62 -17.84 5.26 12.23
N ALA A 63 -18.55 6.38 12.07
CA ALA A 63 -18.05 7.70 12.42
C ALA A 63 -19.19 8.68 12.75
N SER A 64 -18.84 9.84 13.27
CA SER A 64 -19.76 10.96 13.45
C SER A 64 -19.13 12.26 12.98
N THR A 65 -19.93 13.18 12.44
CA THR A 65 -19.53 14.56 12.15
C THR A 65 -20.45 15.49 12.93
N TRP A 66 -19.89 16.36 13.75
CA TRP A 66 -20.62 17.44 14.41
C TRP A 66 -20.56 18.72 13.58
N THR A 67 -21.67 19.43 13.49
CA THR A 67 -21.73 20.79 12.94
C THR A 67 -22.50 21.73 13.87
N SER A 68 -22.24 23.03 13.77
CA SER A 68 -22.92 24.07 14.57
C SER A 68 -24.35 24.38 14.10
N ALA A 69 -24.88 23.63 13.13
CA ALA A 69 -26.24 23.81 12.64
C ALA A 69 -27.26 23.59 13.76
N ASN A 70 -28.30 24.43 13.83
CA ASN A 70 -29.41 24.33 14.80
C ASN A 70 -29.01 24.11 16.26
N GLY A 71 -27.91 24.73 16.71
CA GLY A 71 -27.45 24.62 18.10
C GLY A 71 -26.55 23.40 18.37
N GLY A 72 -26.17 22.65 17.32
CA GLY A 72 -25.26 21.51 17.40
C GLY A 72 -25.94 20.22 16.96
N ILE A 73 -25.49 19.64 15.85
CA ILE A 73 -25.99 18.36 15.34
C ILE A 73 -24.82 17.40 15.15
N CYS A 74 -24.95 16.20 15.70
CA CYS A 74 -24.14 15.02 15.42
C CYS A 74 -24.76 14.23 14.27
N TRP A 75 -24.11 14.22 13.12
CA TRP A 75 -24.43 13.38 11.98
C TRP A 75 -23.73 12.04 12.16
N LEU A 76 -24.48 10.97 12.44
CA LEU A 76 -23.95 9.62 12.65
C LEU A 76 -23.84 8.92 11.30
N LYS A 77 -22.67 8.33 11.01
CA LYS A 77 -22.32 7.88 9.66
C LYS A 77 -21.93 6.42 9.64
N ASN A 78 -22.31 5.72 8.58
CA ASN A 78 -21.92 4.31 8.36
C ASN A 78 -20.58 4.15 7.64
N ASP A 79 -19.93 5.25 7.29
CA ASP A 79 -18.61 5.27 6.65
C ASP A 79 -17.72 6.32 7.33
N THR A 80 -16.42 6.22 7.08
CA THR A 80 -15.37 7.08 7.64
C THR A 80 -14.82 8.09 6.62
N GLN A 81 -15.19 7.94 5.35
CA GLN A 81 -14.72 8.74 4.21
C GLN A 81 -15.89 9.04 3.24
N PRO A 82 -15.73 10.03 2.33
CA PRO A 82 -14.59 10.94 2.19
C PRO A 82 -14.59 12.06 3.23
N LEU A 83 -13.41 12.36 3.76
CA LEU A 83 -13.18 13.55 4.58
C LEU A 83 -12.91 14.78 3.70
N TYR A 84 -13.52 15.90 4.03
CA TYR A 84 -13.27 17.19 3.38
C TYR A 84 -13.13 18.33 4.39
N ALA A 85 -12.46 19.41 3.99
CA ALA A 85 -12.29 20.60 4.82
C ALA A 85 -13.65 21.31 5.02
N SER A 86 -14.04 21.49 6.27
CA SER A 86 -15.28 22.15 6.67
C SER A 86 -15.07 22.91 7.97
N THR A 87 -14.90 24.23 7.87
CA THR A 87 -14.59 25.09 9.02
C THR A 87 -15.67 24.99 10.09
N GLY A 88 -15.26 24.67 11.33
CA GLY A 88 -16.16 24.51 12.48
C GLY A 88 -16.79 23.11 12.61
N ALA A 89 -16.60 22.21 11.65
CA ALA A 89 -17.00 20.82 11.79
C ALA A 89 -16.02 20.03 12.68
N PHE A 90 -16.51 19.01 13.37
CA PHE A 90 -15.70 18.11 14.19
C PHE A 90 -16.09 16.66 13.93
N SER A 91 -15.21 15.87 13.33
CA SER A 91 -15.49 14.47 13.01
C SER A 91 -14.77 13.52 13.94
N VAL A 92 -15.42 12.43 14.36
CA VAL A 92 -14.85 11.37 15.19
C VAL A 92 -15.09 10.03 14.52
N ILE A 93 -14.03 9.28 14.26
CA ILE A 93 -14.09 7.90 13.78
C ILE A 93 -14.09 6.94 14.97
N LEU A 94 -15.00 5.97 14.95
CA LEU A 94 -14.97 4.86 15.90
C LEU A 94 -13.85 3.91 15.50
N ALA A 95 -12.89 3.70 16.40
CA ALA A 95 -11.94 2.61 16.26
C ALA A 95 -12.68 1.28 16.41
N PRO A 96 -12.43 0.29 15.56
CA PRO A 96 -13.01 -1.04 15.74
C PRO A 96 -12.76 -1.57 17.16
N SER A 97 -13.62 -2.48 17.63
CA SER A 97 -13.53 -3.06 18.98
C SER A 97 -12.09 -3.44 19.34
N ALA A 98 -11.72 -3.28 20.63
CA ALA A 98 -10.43 -3.73 21.17
C ALA A 98 -10.25 -5.27 21.12
N ASP A 99 -11.13 -5.98 20.42
CA ASP A 99 -11.07 -7.41 20.13
C ASP A 99 -10.54 -7.68 18.70
N GLN A 100 -9.93 -6.68 18.05
CA GLN A 100 -9.13 -6.88 16.84
C GLN A 100 -7.73 -7.37 17.20
N THR A 101 -7.63 -8.61 17.65
CA THR A 101 -6.35 -9.32 17.60
C THR A 101 -6.10 -9.81 16.17
N TYR A 102 -4.95 -9.49 15.59
CA TYR A 102 -4.52 -10.13 14.34
C TYR A 102 -4.30 -11.62 14.61
N GLY A 103 -5.06 -12.46 13.91
CA GLY A 103 -4.79 -13.90 13.82
C GLY A 103 -3.88 -14.20 12.64
N LEU A 104 -2.98 -15.18 12.80
CA LEU A 104 -2.15 -15.64 11.70
C LEU A 104 -3.03 -16.33 10.64
N LYS A 105 -3.09 -15.76 9.42
CA LYS A 105 -3.90 -16.29 8.31
C LYS A 105 -3.06 -17.07 7.28
N LEU A 106 -1.92 -16.50 6.90
CA LEU A 106 -1.03 -17.07 5.88
C LEU A 106 0.42 -16.96 6.38
N VAL A 107 1.22 -17.98 6.06
CA VAL A 107 2.67 -17.97 6.26
C VAL A 107 3.31 -18.41 4.95
N TYR A 108 4.23 -17.61 4.45
CA TYR A 108 5.10 -17.99 3.34
C TYR A 108 6.53 -18.12 3.83
N ASN A 109 7.16 -19.24 3.54
CA ASN A 109 8.56 -19.52 3.86
C ASN A 109 9.21 -20.35 2.74
N SER A 110 10.43 -20.83 2.97
CA SER A 110 11.21 -21.62 2.01
C SER A 110 10.48 -22.88 1.49
N THR A 111 9.51 -23.42 2.24
CA THR A 111 8.80 -24.65 1.89
C THR A 111 7.65 -24.46 0.91
N ASN A 112 7.01 -23.28 0.90
CA ASN A 112 5.77 -23.04 0.14
C ASN A 112 5.78 -21.79 -0.74
N LEU A 113 6.77 -20.89 -0.62
CA LEU A 113 6.79 -19.63 -1.40
C LEU A 113 6.67 -19.89 -2.91
N PHE A 114 7.37 -20.88 -3.45
CA PHE A 114 7.35 -21.16 -4.90
C PHE A 114 6.20 -22.06 -5.35
N THR A 115 5.38 -22.57 -4.43
CA THR A 115 4.14 -23.31 -4.76
C THR A 115 2.91 -22.42 -4.65
N ASP A 116 2.94 -21.45 -3.73
CA ASP A 116 1.80 -20.60 -3.42
C ASP A 116 1.83 -19.26 -4.18
N PHE A 117 2.78 -19.13 -5.12
CA PHE A 117 2.94 -18.00 -6.02
C PHE A 117 2.99 -18.45 -7.48
N GLU A 118 2.30 -17.70 -8.33
CA GLU A 118 2.35 -17.79 -9.79
C GLU A 118 3.56 -17.01 -10.32
N PHE A 119 4.28 -17.62 -11.27
CA PHE A 119 5.36 -16.96 -12.03
C PHE A 119 4.72 -16.27 -13.23
N THR A 120 4.69 -14.95 -13.20
CA THR A 120 4.01 -14.14 -14.20
C THR A 120 5.01 -13.28 -14.98
N THR A 121 4.54 -12.64 -16.05
CA THR A 121 5.32 -11.62 -16.76
C THR A 121 4.97 -10.26 -16.18
N HIS A 122 5.99 -9.46 -15.83
CA HIS A 122 5.75 -8.05 -15.56
C HIS A 122 5.56 -7.33 -16.89
N GLY A 123 4.32 -6.91 -17.16
CA GLY A 123 3.87 -6.45 -18.47
C GLY A 123 4.34 -5.05 -18.89
N CYS A 124 5.09 -4.33 -18.06
CA CYS A 124 5.54 -3.00 -18.40
C CYS A 124 7.01 -2.73 -18.06
N CYS A 125 7.64 -1.99 -18.96
CA CYS A 125 8.75 -1.07 -18.68
C CYS A 125 9.96 -1.65 -17.92
N GLY A 126 10.83 -2.36 -18.64
CA GLY A 126 12.11 -2.78 -18.07
C GLY A 126 13.00 -3.47 -19.11
N PHE A 127 14.28 -3.59 -18.81
CA PHE A 127 15.19 -4.45 -19.59
C PHE A 127 15.28 -5.83 -18.92
N VAL A 128 14.14 -6.48 -18.79
CA VAL A 128 13.94 -7.71 -18.00
C VAL A 128 13.20 -8.76 -18.81
N ASN A 129 13.62 -10.01 -18.64
CA ASN A 129 12.92 -11.18 -19.12
C ASN A 129 12.39 -11.97 -17.91
N SER A 130 11.09 -11.87 -17.62
CA SER A 130 10.49 -12.65 -16.53
C SER A 130 10.32 -14.10 -16.98
N VAL A 131 11.05 -15.02 -16.34
CA VAL A 131 11.04 -16.43 -16.73
C VAL A 131 10.09 -17.26 -15.86
N ASP A 132 9.63 -18.39 -16.39
CA ASP A 132 8.80 -19.35 -15.67
C ASP A 132 9.56 -20.06 -14.53
N LYS A 133 8.83 -20.77 -13.67
CA LYS A 133 9.37 -21.48 -12.51
C LYS A 133 10.46 -22.51 -12.86
N ASN A 134 10.27 -23.29 -13.93
CA ASN A 134 11.22 -24.34 -14.30
C ASN A 134 12.53 -23.71 -14.79
N THR A 135 12.43 -22.69 -15.64
CA THR A 135 13.57 -21.90 -16.10
C THR A 135 14.29 -21.23 -14.92
N ALA A 136 13.55 -20.59 -14.02
CA ALA A 136 14.11 -19.94 -12.82
C ALA A 136 14.84 -20.92 -11.90
N THR A 137 14.26 -22.11 -11.69
CA THR A 137 14.88 -23.18 -10.88
C THR A 137 16.16 -23.69 -11.55
N GLY A 138 16.09 -24.01 -12.84
CA GLY A 138 17.22 -24.57 -13.59
C GLY A 138 18.38 -23.58 -13.79
N SER A 139 18.11 -22.29 -13.74
CA SER A 139 19.13 -21.23 -13.82
C SER A 139 19.52 -20.63 -12.47
N GLY A 140 19.02 -21.18 -11.36
CA GLY A 140 19.40 -20.75 -10.00
C GLY A 140 18.89 -19.36 -9.60
N LEU A 141 17.85 -18.85 -10.27
CA LEU A 141 17.21 -17.58 -9.91
C LEU A 141 16.29 -17.71 -8.69
N ILE A 142 15.82 -18.92 -8.41
CA ILE A 142 15.04 -19.24 -7.22
C ILE A 142 15.59 -20.49 -6.54
N GLY A 143 15.34 -20.63 -5.25
CA GLY A 143 15.69 -21.83 -4.51
C GLY A 143 15.61 -21.65 -3.00
N ILE A 144 16.22 -22.57 -2.28
CA ILE A 144 16.39 -22.47 -0.82
C ILE A 144 17.87 -22.25 -0.54
N GLN A 145 18.20 -21.20 0.20
CA GLN A 145 19.55 -20.91 0.68
C GLN A 145 19.49 -20.64 2.17
N ASN A 146 20.29 -21.35 2.98
CA ASN A 146 20.33 -21.21 4.44
C ASN A 146 18.92 -21.27 5.08
N ASP A 147 18.12 -22.26 4.68
CA ASP A 147 16.72 -22.48 5.10
C ASP A 147 15.75 -21.34 4.75
N LYS A 148 16.16 -20.37 3.93
CA LYS A 148 15.35 -19.24 3.47
C LYS A 148 15.05 -19.33 1.99
N ALA A 149 13.91 -18.78 1.58
CA ALA A 149 13.60 -18.65 0.17
C ALA A 149 14.57 -17.64 -0.46
N TYR A 150 15.24 -18.06 -1.53
CA TYR A 150 16.10 -17.21 -2.33
C TYR A 150 15.38 -16.82 -3.61
N ILE A 151 15.35 -15.52 -3.89
CA ILE A 151 14.85 -14.96 -5.14
C ILE A 151 15.92 -14.00 -5.67
N GLY A 152 16.36 -14.24 -6.90
CA GLY A 152 17.40 -13.49 -7.55
C GLY A 152 17.12 -13.26 -9.03
N LEU A 153 18.16 -12.82 -9.71
CA LEU A 153 18.18 -12.48 -11.13
C LEU A 153 19.49 -12.99 -11.73
N ASP A 154 19.55 -13.08 -13.05
CA ASP A 154 20.75 -13.51 -13.76
C ASP A 154 21.88 -12.48 -13.56
N ASN A 155 22.86 -12.83 -12.74
CA ASN A 155 24.02 -12.01 -12.43
C ASN A 155 25.32 -12.50 -13.09
N VAL A 156 25.22 -13.44 -14.03
CA VAL A 156 26.39 -14.06 -14.70
C VAL A 156 26.45 -13.73 -16.18
N THR A 157 25.31 -13.67 -16.88
CA THR A 157 25.27 -13.51 -18.32
C THR A 157 25.59 -12.08 -18.72
N VAL A 158 26.56 -11.93 -19.63
CA VAL A 158 26.83 -10.69 -20.35
C VAL A 158 25.90 -10.63 -21.56
N LEU A 159 24.97 -9.68 -21.54
CA LEU A 159 24.01 -9.49 -22.63
C LEU A 159 24.62 -8.56 -23.69
N PRO A 160 24.50 -8.89 -25.00
CA PRO A 160 24.96 -8.00 -26.05
C PRO A 160 24.10 -6.74 -26.10
N TRP A 161 24.66 -5.63 -26.60
CA TRP A 161 23.98 -4.32 -26.62
C TRP A 161 22.67 -4.31 -27.41
N ASN A 162 22.55 -5.21 -28.39
CA ASN A 162 21.38 -5.37 -29.26
C ASN A 162 20.39 -6.43 -28.74
N ASN A 163 20.59 -6.95 -27.52
CA ASN A 163 19.62 -7.82 -26.89
C ASN A 163 18.32 -7.02 -26.66
N THR A 164 17.19 -7.60 -27.02
CA THR A 164 15.87 -6.99 -26.87
C THR A 164 15.00 -7.67 -25.81
N HIS A 165 15.48 -8.78 -25.22
CA HIS A 165 14.72 -9.60 -24.27
C HIS A 165 14.93 -9.14 -22.83
N GLY A 166 16.07 -8.53 -22.51
CA GLY A 166 16.41 -8.13 -21.15
C GLY A 166 17.09 -9.24 -20.34
N ARG A 167 17.39 -8.91 -19.08
CA ARG A 167 18.04 -9.82 -18.13
C ARG A 167 17.03 -10.75 -17.48
N ASN A 168 17.33 -12.05 -17.41
CA ASN A 168 16.44 -13.01 -16.78
C ASN A 168 16.22 -12.65 -15.30
N SER A 169 14.96 -12.64 -14.89
CA SER A 169 14.52 -12.42 -13.52
C SER A 169 13.18 -13.12 -13.29
N VAL A 170 12.60 -12.95 -12.10
CA VAL A 170 11.29 -13.52 -11.77
C VAL A 170 10.32 -12.47 -11.22
N THR A 171 9.05 -12.65 -11.55
CA THR A 171 7.91 -11.86 -11.05
C THR A 171 6.93 -12.85 -10.44
N LEU A 172 6.69 -12.74 -9.14
CA LEU A 172 5.87 -13.66 -8.35
C LEU A 172 4.58 -12.98 -7.90
N LYS A 173 3.45 -13.65 -8.14
CA LYS A 173 2.13 -13.19 -7.73
C LYS A 173 1.50 -14.22 -6.79
N SER A 174 1.10 -13.84 -5.58
CA SER A 174 0.48 -14.78 -4.66
C SER A 174 -0.81 -15.36 -5.25
N LEU A 175 -1.05 -16.65 -4.98
CA LEU A 175 -2.32 -17.30 -5.31
C LEU A 175 -3.45 -16.89 -4.37
N HIS A 176 -3.11 -16.38 -3.18
CA HIS A 176 -4.07 -15.92 -2.19
C HIS A 176 -4.31 -14.42 -2.24
N THR A 177 -5.51 -14.03 -1.82
CA THR A 177 -5.92 -12.64 -1.69
C THR A 177 -6.24 -12.33 -0.21
N LEU A 178 -5.83 -11.17 0.29
CA LEU A 178 -6.15 -10.60 1.61
C LEU A 178 -7.01 -9.37 1.38
N ASN A 179 -8.10 -9.07 2.09
CA ASN A 179 -8.84 -7.81 1.84
C ASN A 179 -8.38 -6.63 2.71
N SER A 180 -7.85 -7.01 3.86
CA SER A 180 -7.45 -6.16 4.96
C SER A 180 -6.64 -7.08 5.87
N GLY A 181 -5.73 -6.50 6.63
CA GLY A 181 -4.89 -7.28 7.51
C GLY A 181 -3.54 -6.61 7.72
N LEU A 182 -2.65 -7.38 8.35
CA LEU A 182 -1.27 -7.03 8.57
C LEU A 182 -0.41 -7.95 7.70
N VAL A 183 0.41 -7.35 6.84
CA VAL A 183 1.42 -8.06 6.06
C VAL A 183 2.77 -7.80 6.71
N ILE A 184 3.49 -8.86 7.07
CA ILE A 184 4.84 -8.77 7.65
C ILE A 184 5.80 -9.42 6.67
N LEU A 185 6.73 -8.62 6.16
CA LEU A 185 7.87 -9.11 5.38
C LEU A 185 9.10 -9.16 6.29
N ASN A 186 9.70 -10.35 6.42
CA ASN A 186 10.99 -10.52 7.06
C ASN A 186 12.00 -11.00 6.02
N VAL A 187 12.95 -10.15 5.65
CA VAL A 187 13.94 -10.39 4.61
C VAL A 187 15.34 -10.07 5.10
N ASP A 188 16.30 -10.92 4.75
CA ASP A 188 17.71 -10.70 5.07
C ASP A 188 18.38 -9.75 4.08
N HIS A 189 17.89 -9.73 2.84
CA HIS A 189 18.54 -9.04 1.74
C HIS A 189 17.52 -8.65 0.67
N VAL A 190 17.67 -7.45 0.12
CA VAL A 190 16.93 -6.97 -1.05
C VAL A 190 17.91 -6.72 -2.19
N PRO A 191 17.53 -6.92 -3.46
CA PRO A 191 18.43 -6.65 -4.58
C PRO A 191 18.92 -5.21 -4.58
N THR A 192 20.21 -5.00 -4.85
CA THR A 192 20.80 -3.65 -4.92
C THR A 192 21.71 -3.53 -6.13
N GLY A 193 21.79 -2.33 -6.68
CA GLY A 193 22.83 -1.96 -7.63
C GLY A 193 22.30 -1.15 -8.80
N PRO A 194 23.20 -0.55 -9.59
CA PRO A 194 22.81 0.13 -10.82
C PRO A 194 21.88 -0.73 -11.68
N GLY A 195 20.87 -0.09 -12.26
CA GLY A 195 19.84 -0.71 -13.10
C GLY A 195 18.71 -1.40 -12.32
N ILE A 196 18.95 -1.89 -11.11
CA ILE A 196 17.98 -2.71 -10.37
C ILE A 196 16.78 -1.88 -9.92
N TRP A 197 15.58 -2.47 -9.98
CA TRP A 197 14.34 -1.91 -9.43
C TRP A 197 13.57 -3.05 -8.74
N PRO A 198 13.90 -3.38 -7.48
CA PRO A 198 13.18 -4.39 -6.72
C PRO A 198 11.88 -3.82 -6.14
N ALA A 199 10.86 -4.67 -6.02
CA ALA A 199 9.61 -4.31 -5.37
C ALA A 199 8.93 -5.48 -4.62
N PHE A 200 8.51 -5.22 -3.39
CA PHE A 200 7.51 -6.02 -2.65
C PHE A 200 6.29 -5.12 -2.45
N TRP A 201 5.18 -5.50 -3.07
CA TRP A 201 4.04 -4.60 -3.25
C TRP A 201 2.74 -5.39 -3.20
N THR A 202 1.62 -4.68 -3.16
CA THR A 202 0.28 -5.26 -3.31
C THR A 202 -0.44 -4.48 -4.37
N SER A 203 -1.33 -5.13 -5.10
CA SER A 203 -2.17 -4.46 -6.08
C SER A 203 -3.45 -5.27 -6.24
N SER A 204 -4.27 -4.89 -7.20
CA SER A 204 -5.56 -5.48 -7.47
C SER A 204 -5.70 -5.87 -8.93
N GLN A 205 -6.73 -6.67 -9.24
CA GLN A 205 -7.00 -7.08 -10.63
C GLN A 205 -7.41 -5.92 -11.55
N SER A 206 -7.89 -4.82 -10.98
CA SER A 206 -8.40 -3.66 -11.72
C SER A 206 -7.55 -2.42 -11.42
N TRP A 207 -6.24 -2.51 -11.65
CA TRP A 207 -5.36 -1.35 -11.49
C TRP A 207 -5.71 -0.23 -12.48
N PRO A 208 -5.75 1.05 -12.05
CA PRO A 208 -5.48 1.57 -10.70
C PRO A 208 -6.72 1.64 -9.79
N ASP A 209 -7.90 1.29 -10.29
CA ASP A 209 -9.20 1.51 -9.65
C ASP A 209 -9.36 0.84 -8.29
N SER A 210 -8.69 -0.30 -8.06
CA SER A 210 -8.70 -0.96 -6.73
C SER A 210 -7.35 -0.91 -6.00
N GLY A 211 -6.48 0.02 -6.40
CA GLY A 211 -5.31 0.45 -5.65
C GLY A 211 -4.06 -0.42 -5.80
N GLU A 212 -2.95 0.16 -5.32
CA GLU A 212 -1.62 -0.41 -5.19
C GLU A 212 -0.96 0.11 -3.90
N ILE A 213 -0.19 -0.74 -3.23
CA ILE A 213 0.65 -0.36 -2.09
C ILE A 213 2.04 -0.93 -2.33
N ASP A 214 3.01 -0.06 -2.58
CA ASP A 214 4.43 -0.41 -2.64
C ASP A 214 5.02 -0.34 -1.24
N ILE A 215 5.36 -1.50 -0.69
CA ILE A 215 5.82 -1.64 0.70
C ILE A 215 7.34 -1.57 0.74
N VAL A 216 8.01 -2.25 -0.19
CA VAL A 216 9.44 -2.10 -0.45
C VAL A 216 9.58 -1.77 -1.92
N GLU A 217 10.08 -0.60 -2.27
CA GLU A 217 10.45 -0.25 -3.64
C GLU A 217 11.71 0.61 -3.61
N SER A 218 12.66 0.31 -4.48
CA SER A 218 13.80 1.20 -4.70
C SER A 218 14.17 1.20 -6.18
N ILE A 219 14.94 2.20 -6.59
CA ILE A 219 15.47 2.25 -7.94
C ILE A 219 16.98 2.48 -7.87
N TRP A 220 17.70 1.86 -8.79
CA TRP A 220 19.13 2.07 -8.96
C TRP A 220 19.90 1.71 -7.68
N SER A 221 20.72 2.63 -7.18
CA SER A 221 21.55 2.48 -5.98
C SER A 221 21.04 3.34 -4.83
N TYR A 222 19.72 3.59 -4.78
CA TYR A 222 19.12 4.25 -3.63
C TYR A 222 19.28 3.37 -2.39
N ASP A 223 19.68 4.01 -1.30
CA ASP A 223 19.96 3.41 0.01
C ASP A 223 18.75 3.49 0.96
N HIS A 224 17.62 3.99 0.47
CA HIS A 224 16.39 4.15 1.23
C HIS A 224 15.21 3.56 0.48
N ASN A 225 14.18 3.18 1.23
CA ASN A 225 12.94 2.65 0.71
C ASN A 225 12.04 3.76 0.16
N GLN A 226 11.27 3.44 -0.87
CA GLN A 226 10.23 4.28 -1.44
C GLN A 226 8.91 3.54 -1.24
N MET A 227 8.09 3.99 -0.30
CA MET A 227 6.76 3.44 -0.14
C MET A 227 5.77 4.30 -0.90
N THR A 228 4.81 3.69 -1.58
CA THR A 228 3.91 4.42 -2.45
C THR A 228 2.51 3.86 -2.37
N LEU A 229 1.54 4.73 -2.53
CA LEU A 229 0.15 4.36 -2.79
C LEU A 229 -0.18 4.81 -4.21
N HIS A 230 -0.72 3.90 -5.01
CA HIS A 230 -1.36 4.24 -6.28
C HIS A 230 -2.86 4.01 -6.16
N ALA A 231 -3.65 4.98 -6.57
CA ALA A 231 -5.11 4.93 -6.51
C ALA A 231 -5.75 5.68 -7.68
N SER A 232 -7.07 5.52 -7.79
CA SER A 232 -7.92 6.35 -8.63
C SER A 232 -8.01 7.79 -8.10
N GLN A 233 -8.64 8.68 -8.89
CA GLN A 233 -8.76 10.09 -8.55
C GLN A 233 -9.49 10.30 -7.21
N GLY A 234 -9.00 11.23 -6.39
CA GLY A 234 -9.61 11.58 -5.09
C GLY A 234 -8.91 10.98 -3.88
N CYS A 235 -7.85 10.19 -4.08
CA CYS A 235 -6.97 9.74 -3.01
C CYS A 235 -5.97 10.83 -2.62
N ALA A 236 -5.97 11.25 -1.36
CA ALA A 236 -4.96 12.18 -0.85
C ALA A 236 -4.51 11.77 0.55
N MET A 237 -3.23 12.02 0.83
CA MET A 237 -2.59 11.89 2.14
C MET A 237 -2.54 13.27 2.80
N PRO A 238 -3.45 13.58 3.75
CA PRO A 238 -3.71 14.95 4.19
C PRO A 238 -2.67 15.53 5.16
N VAL A 239 -1.74 14.71 5.67
CA VAL A 239 -0.82 15.14 6.74
C VAL A 239 0.60 14.58 6.55
N ASN A 240 1.57 15.50 6.51
CA ASN A 240 2.98 15.24 6.77
C ASN A 240 3.26 15.44 8.27
N ASP A 241 2.73 14.53 9.08
CA ASP A 241 2.87 14.56 10.53
C ASP A 241 3.57 13.29 11.01
N SER A 242 4.72 13.48 11.66
CA SER A 242 5.55 12.42 12.25
C SER A 242 4.82 11.55 13.27
N LYS A 243 3.64 11.97 13.75
CA LYS A 243 2.75 11.17 14.59
C LYS A 243 2.24 9.91 13.87
N TYR A 244 2.04 9.97 12.56
CA TYR A 244 1.40 8.89 11.79
C TYR A 244 2.41 8.05 11.00
N PHE A 245 3.57 8.59 10.66
CA PHE A 245 4.64 7.86 9.98
C PHE A 245 6.01 8.51 10.26
N THR A 246 7.08 7.72 10.25
CA THR A 246 8.44 8.19 10.59
C THR A 246 9.22 8.75 9.40
N GLY A 247 8.75 8.50 8.17
CA GLY A 247 9.44 8.91 6.95
C GLY A 247 9.15 10.33 6.48
N SER A 248 9.38 10.59 5.19
CA SER A 248 9.13 11.89 4.58
C SER A 248 8.37 11.77 3.26
N PHE A 249 7.55 12.76 2.91
CA PHE A 249 6.99 12.78 1.55
C PHE A 249 8.07 13.04 0.52
N GLY A 250 8.05 12.29 -0.58
CA GLY A 250 8.82 12.64 -1.77
C GLY A 250 8.39 14.01 -2.30
N ARG A 251 9.27 14.66 -3.05
CA ARG A 251 9.02 16.01 -3.57
C ARG A 251 9.21 16.09 -5.08
N ASN A 252 8.41 16.89 -5.76
CA ASN A 252 8.60 17.16 -7.19
C ASN A 252 9.76 18.15 -7.40
N LYS A 253 10.06 18.41 -8.68
CA LYS A 253 11.05 19.43 -9.10
C LYS A 253 10.80 20.84 -8.54
N ASN A 254 9.57 21.14 -8.10
CA ASN A 254 9.19 22.43 -7.53
C ASN A 254 9.20 22.40 -5.99
N GLY A 255 9.57 21.28 -5.36
CA GLY A 255 9.65 21.13 -3.90
C GLY A 255 8.32 20.79 -3.21
N THR A 256 7.22 20.64 -3.96
CA THR A 256 5.90 20.26 -3.40
C THR A 256 5.93 18.80 -2.94
N ALA A 257 5.32 18.50 -1.79
CA ALA A 257 5.21 17.15 -1.26
C ALA A 257 4.21 16.29 -2.08
N ALA A 258 4.51 14.99 -2.17
CA ALA A 258 3.70 13.96 -2.83
C ALA A 258 2.47 13.56 -2.00
N THR A 259 1.50 14.45 -1.85
CA THR A 259 0.30 14.18 -1.04
C THR A 259 -0.86 13.59 -1.82
N ASP A 260 -0.74 13.45 -3.14
CA ASP A 260 -1.78 12.87 -4.02
C ASP A 260 -1.35 11.46 -4.44
N CYS A 261 -2.22 10.47 -4.24
CA CYS A 261 -1.97 9.07 -4.61
C CYS A 261 -2.55 8.72 -5.99
N TRP A 262 -3.12 9.69 -6.72
CA TRP A 262 -3.67 9.46 -8.04
C TRP A 262 -2.58 9.17 -9.09
N VAL A 263 -2.73 8.07 -9.83
CA VAL A 263 -1.76 7.65 -10.85
C VAL A 263 -1.55 8.61 -12.01
N HIS A 264 -2.43 9.60 -12.18
CA HIS A 264 -2.30 10.61 -13.25
C HIS A 264 -2.02 12.01 -12.70
N ASP A 265 -1.57 12.13 -11.45
CA ASP A 265 -1.17 13.43 -10.89
C ASP A 265 -0.12 14.11 -11.81
N PRO A 266 -0.44 15.27 -12.40
CA PRO A 266 0.48 16.01 -13.26
C PRO A 266 1.74 16.49 -12.53
N SER A 267 1.75 16.50 -11.20
CA SER A 267 2.92 16.82 -10.38
C SER A 267 3.97 15.69 -10.33
N ARG A 268 3.59 14.48 -10.76
CA ARG A 268 4.41 13.26 -10.96
C ARG A 268 5.36 12.91 -9.82
N ILE A 269 4.86 12.88 -8.60
CA ILE A 269 5.62 12.30 -7.48
C ILE A 269 4.95 11.00 -7.07
N TYR A 270 5.29 9.92 -7.79
CA TYR A 270 4.81 8.58 -7.48
C TYR A 270 5.43 7.99 -6.20
N LYS A 271 5.93 8.78 -5.24
CA LYS A 271 6.88 8.25 -4.23
C LYS A 271 6.76 8.95 -2.88
N THR A 272 6.37 8.22 -1.84
CA THR A 272 6.61 8.62 -0.44
C THR A 272 7.97 8.03 -0.04
N ALA A 273 9.01 8.85 0.03
CA ALA A 273 10.34 8.39 0.41
C ALA A 273 10.39 8.23 1.94
N LEU A 274 10.21 7.00 2.44
CA LEU A 274 10.56 6.71 3.82
C LEU A 274 12.06 6.90 3.98
N LYS A 275 12.43 8.03 4.58
CA LYS A 275 13.77 8.26 5.06
C LYS A 275 13.87 7.59 6.42
N ASP A 276 14.62 6.50 6.49
CA ASP A 276 15.35 6.14 7.71
C ASP A 276 16.82 6.55 7.52
#